data_AF-A0A6H1K5T3-F1
#
_entry.id   AF-A0A6H1K5T3-F1
#
_cell.length_a   1.000
_cell.length_b   1.000
_cell.length_c   1.000
_cell.angle_alpha   90.00
_cell.angle_beta   90.00
_cell.angle_gamma   90.00
#
_symmetry.space_group_name_H-M   'P 1'
#
loop_
_entity.id
_entity.type
_entity.pdbx_description
1 polymer ?
#
loop_
_entity_poly.entity_id
_entity_poly.type
_entity_poly.pdbx_seq_one_letter_code
_entity_poly.pdbx_strand_id
1 'polypeptide(L)'
;MGAVPNTAHAQTPVLCSETSLVNAINAANAAGGDTLALVPSCTYQLTSAHGSGPTGPVGLPPITAPITLLGGGVTITRDPSAPAFRVLQVQGSANVPGTNGQLSLVGVTVRGGSAVPPFPGGGISNLGGSVSLLTSSVTGNTAVAGGGIYNDNGVVSLTASSVTGNSATASGGGIYVNSGGVTLFTTTVSGNTPDNCAPSGSTIGCT
;
A
#
# COMPACT_ATOMS: atom_id res chain seq x y z
N MET A 1 3.99 -21.27 -36.72
CA MET A 1 2.85 -20.36 -36.56
C MET A 1 3.20 -19.41 -35.45
N GLY A 2 3.41 -18.14 -35.78
CA GLY A 2 4.03 -17.14 -34.90
C GLY A 2 3.14 -16.76 -33.72
N ALA A 3 3.77 -16.51 -32.59
CA ALA A 3 3.14 -15.86 -31.45
C ALA A 3 2.63 -14.48 -31.90
N VAL A 4 1.34 -14.25 -31.72
CA VAL A 4 0.73 -12.94 -31.92
C VAL A 4 1.24 -12.04 -30.78
N PRO A 5 1.80 -10.86 -31.06
CA PRO A 5 2.14 -9.92 -30.00
C PRO A 5 0.85 -9.51 -29.28
N ASN A 6 0.85 -9.60 -27.94
CA ASN A 6 -0.24 -9.09 -27.10
C ASN A 6 -0.46 -7.62 -27.46
N THR A 7 -1.58 -7.32 -28.12
CA THR A 7 -2.05 -5.97 -28.32
C THR A 7 -2.33 -5.39 -26.94
N ALA A 8 -1.55 -4.39 -26.54
CA ALA A 8 -1.86 -3.55 -25.39
C ALA A 8 -3.24 -2.94 -25.63
N HIS A 9 -4.28 -3.50 -25.00
CA HIS A 9 -5.54 -2.80 -24.87
C HIS A 9 -5.25 -1.56 -24.04
N ALA A 10 -5.47 -0.37 -24.60
CA ALA A 10 -5.40 0.87 -23.85
C ALA A 10 -6.43 0.78 -22.73
N GLN A 11 -5.98 0.52 -21.51
CA GLN A 11 -6.85 0.47 -20.36
C GLN A 11 -7.49 1.83 -20.17
N THR A 12 -8.82 1.87 -20.01
CA THR A 12 -9.53 3.11 -19.70
C THR A 12 -8.99 3.67 -18.39
N PRO A 13 -8.42 4.89 -18.38
CA PRO A 13 -7.83 5.43 -17.16
C PRO A 13 -8.88 5.62 -16.05
N VAL A 14 -8.51 5.28 -14.82
CA VAL A 14 -9.30 5.55 -13.62
C VAL A 14 -9.33 7.05 -13.38
N LEU A 15 -10.50 7.67 -13.51
CA LEU A 15 -10.65 9.13 -13.35
C LEU A 15 -10.16 9.62 -11.98
N CYS A 16 -9.72 10.88 -11.94
CA CYS A 16 -9.09 11.56 -10.81
C CYS A 16 -10.06 11.84 -9.64
N SER A 17 -10.64 10.81 -9.03
CA SER A 17 -11.55 10.95 -7.89
C SER A 17 -11.49 9.74 -6.95
N GLU A 18 -11.83 9.95 -5.68
CA GLU A 18 -12.00 8.88 -4.69
C GLU A 18 -12.96 7.80 -5.20
N THR A 19 -14.18 8.20 -5.61
CA THR A 19 -15.22 7.27 -6.07
C THR A 19 -14.76 6.42 -7.25
N SER A 20 -14.07 7.02 -8.23
CA SER A 20 -13.56 6.27 -9.39
C SER A 20 -12.52 5.25 -9.00
N LEU A 21 -11.58 5.60 -8.10
CA LEU A 21 -10.56 4.67 -7.62
C LEU A 21 -11.17 3.53 -6.79
N VAL A 22 -12.09 3.85 -5.89
CA VAL A 22 -12.82 2.87 -5.08
C VAL A 22 -13.58 1.89 -5.97
N ASN A 23 -14.33 2.38 -6.96
CA ASN A 23 -15.09 1.55 -7.88
C ASN A 23 -14.18 0.65 -8.73
N ALA A 24 -13.04 1.17 -9.21
CA ALA A 24 -12.09 0.40 -9.99
C ALA A 24 -11.46 -0.74 -9.16
N ILE A 25 -11.07 -0.47 -7.92
CA ILE A 25 -10.51 -1.50 -7.02
C ILE A 25 -11.56 -2.58 -6.70
N ASN A 26 -12.82 -2.19 -6.42
CA ASN A 26 -13.91 -3.15 -6.19
C ASN A 26 -14.15 -4.04 -7.41
N ALA A 27 -14.18 -3.46 -8.61
CA ALA A 27 -14.33 -4.21 -9.85
C ALA A 27 -13.16 -5.19 -10.07
N ALA A 28 -11.92 -4.73 -9.84
CA ALA A 28 -10.73 -5.56 -9.97
C ALA A 28 -10.73 -6.73 -8.97
N ASN A 29 -11.09 -6.48 -7.71
CA ASN A 29 -11.26 -7.55 -6.72
C ASN A 29 -12.31 -8.59 -7.15
N ALA A 30 -13.47 -8.13 -7.63
CA ALA A 30 -14.56 -9.01 -8.08
C ALA A 30 -14.20 -9.83 -9.34
N ALA A 31 -13.35 -9.27 -10.20
CA ALA A 31 -12.87 -9.94 -11.41
C ALA A 31 -11.72 -10.95 -11.14
N GLY A 32 -11.19 -11.00 -9.92
CA GLY A 32 -10.02 -11.82 -9.57
C GLY A 32 -8.68 -11.17 -9.94
N GLY A 33 -8.67 -9.88 -10.21
CA GLY A 33 -7.47 -9.05 -10.41
C GLY A 33 -7.59 -8.12 -11.62
N ASP A 34 -6.78 -7.05 -11.63
CA ASP A 34 -6.68 -6.13 -12.77
C ASP A 34 -5.39 -5.29 -12.70
N THR A 35 -5.05 -4.65 -13.82
CA THR A 35 -4.15 -3.50 -13.86
C THR A 35 -4.97 -2.23 -14.01
N LEU A 36 -4.74 -1.23 -13.17
CA LEU A 36 -5.49 0.01 -13.15
C LEU A 36 -4.56 1.16 -13.53
N ALA A 37 -4.75 1.70 -14.73
CA ALA A 37 -4.06 2.91 -15.18
C ALA A 37 -4.68 4.12 -14.48
N LEU A 38 -3.90 4.81 -13.64
CA LEU A 38 -4.33 6.02 -12.96
C LEU A 38 -4.00 7.23 -13.85
N VAL A 39 -4.81 8.29 -13.75
CA VAL A 39 -4.55 9.53 -14.50
C VAL A 39 -3.25 10.13 -13.97
N PRO A 40 -2.21 10.34 -14.81
CA PRO A 40 -0.90 10.80 -14.33
C PRO A 40 -0.97 12.15 -13.61
N SER A 41 -0.08 12.34 -12.62
CA SER A 41 -0.01 13.56 -11.79
C SER A 41 -1.26 13.88 -10.96
N CYS A 42 -2.26 12.98 -10.91
CA CYS A 42 -3.43 13.14 -10.06
C CYS A 42 -3.13 12.96 -8.57
N THR A 43 -3.94 13.66 -7.76
CA THR A 43 -4.08 13.37 -6.34
C THR A 43 -5.45 12.77 -6.07
N TYR A 44 -5.47 11.48 -5.73
CA TYR A 44 -6.65 10.76 -5.26
C TYR A 44 -6.77 10.99 -3.75
N GLN A 45 -7.54 12.02 -3.40
CA GLN A 45 -7.79 12.40 -2.01
C GLN A 45 -8.95 11.58 -1.44
N LEU A 46 -8.69 10.85 -0.35
CA LEU A 46 -9.64 9.97 0.31
C LEU A 46 -10.29 10.71 1.47
N THR A 47 -11.62 10.78 1.49
CA THR A 47 -12.39 11.53 2.48
C THR A 47 -13.10 10.61 3.49
N SER A 48 -13.20 9.31 3.19
CA SER A 48 -13.84 8.33 4.06
C SER A 48 -13.20 6.94 3.93
N ALA A 49 -13.54 6.04 4.86
CA ALA A 49 -13.10 4.65 4.80
C ALA A 49 -14.03 3.82 3.92
N HIS A 50 -13.45 2.97 3.08
CA HIS A 50 -14.13 2.06 2.14
C HIS A 50 -13.87 0.58 2.47
N GLY A 51 -13.43 0.32 3.69
CA GLY A 51 -13.22 -1.02 4.22
C GLY A 51 -12.85 -1.02 5.69
N SER A 52 -12.96 -2.19 6.29
CA SER A 52 -12.50 -2.46 7.65
C SER A 52 -11.88 -3.84 7.72
N GLY A 53 -10.84 -3.98 8.53
CA GLY A 53 -10.21 -5.27 8.83
C GLY A 53 -9.90 -5.42 10.32
N PRO A 54 -9.21 -6.50 10.72
CA PRO A 54 -8.74 -6.68 12.10
C PRO A 54 -7.80 -5.56 12.56
N THR A 55 -7.23 -4.82 11.61
CA THR A 55 -6.38 -3.67 11.88
C THR A 55 -7.12 -2.34 11.74
N GLY A 56 -8.46 -2.30 11.66
CA GLY A 56 -9.23 -1.06 11.66
C GLY A 56 -9.62 -0.51 10.27
N PRO A 57 -10.01 0.77 10.18
CA PRO A 57 -10.53 1.37 8.95
C PRO A 57 -9.48 1.51 7.83
N VAL A 58 -9.94 1.37 6.58
CA VAL A 58 -9.13 1.45 5.35
C VAL A 58 -9.76 2.43 4.36
N GLY A 59 -8.97 3.37 3.87
CA GLY A 59 -9.39 4.42 2.93
C GLY A 59 -9.67 3.92 1.51
N LEU A 60 -9.20 2.73 1.15
CA LEU A 60 -9.55 2.05 -0.09
C LEU A 60 -10.12 0.67 0.22
N PRO A 61 -10.89 0.05 -0.70
CA PRO A 61 -11.32 -1.32 -0.52
C PRO A 61 -10.10 -2.24 -0.28
N PRO A 62 -10.15 -3.16 0.68
CA PRO A 62 -9.08 -4.11 0.91
C PRO A 62 -8.76 -4.89 -0.37
N ILE A 63 -7.48 -5.06 -0.67
CA ILE A 63 -7.00 -5.78 -1.84
C ILE A 63 -7.06 -7.28 -1.53
N THR A 64 -7.95 -8.00 -2.21
CA THR A 64 -8.19 -9.45 -2.01
C THR A 64 -7.83 -10.28 -3.24
N ALA A 65 -7.51 -9.61 -4.35
CA ALA A 65 -7.04 -10.19 -5.60
C ALA A 65 -5.77 -9.47 -6.09
N PRO A 66 -5.07 -9.96 -7.13
CA PRO A 66 -3.92 -9.28 -7.71
C PRO A 66 -4.30 -7.97 -8.42
N ILE A 67 -3.87 -6.84 -7.87
CA ILE A 67 -4.13 -5.50 -8.42
C ILE A 67 -2.81 -4.76 -8.66
N THR A 68 -2.63 -4.24 -9.87
CA THR A 68 -1.53 -3.33 -10.20
C THR A 68 -2.06 -1.91 -10.37
N LEU A 69 -1.50 -0.93 -9.66
CA LEU A 69 -1.78 0.49 -9.84
C LEU A 69 -0.62 1.15 -10.63
N LEU A 70 -0.90 1.55 -11.87
CA LEU A 70 0.05 2.28 -12.71
C LEU A 70 -0.17 3.78 -12.51
N GLY A 71 0.64 4.37 -11.65
CA GLY A 71 0.54 5.77 -11.24
C GLY A 71 1.27 6.75 -12.14
N GLY A 72 2.55 6.50 -12.43
CA GLY A 72 3.37 7.47 -13.16
C GLY A 72 3.48 8.85 -12.49
N GLY A 73 3.56 8.88 -11.15
CA GLY A 73 3.72 10.10 -10.34
C GLY A 73 2.47 10.55 -9.58
N VAL A 74 1.43 9.73 -9.50
CA VAL A 74 0.20 10.06 -8.73
C VAL A 74 0.44 10.01 -7.22
N THR A 75 -0.43 10.69 -6.50
CA THR A 75 -0.54 10.59 -5.04
C THR A 75 -1.90 10.04 -4.64
N ILE A 76 -1.92 9.04 -3.78
CA ILE A 76 -3.11 8.59 -3.04
C ILE A 76 -2.93 9.07 -1.60
N THR A 77 -3.83 9.93 -1.13
CA THR A 77 -3.66 10.58 0.16
C THR A 77 -4.95 10.68 0.95
N ARG A 78 -4.86 10.51 2.26
CA ARG A 78 -5.97 10.81 3.17
C ARG A 78 -6.16 12.32 3.29
N ASP A 79 -7.40 12.79 3.21
CA ASP A 79 -7.75 14.16 3.59
C ASP A 79 -7.46 14.38 5.08
N PRO A 80 -6.71 15.42 5.47
CA PRO A 80 -6.40 15.69 6.88
C PRO A 80 -7.63 15.86 7.78
N SER A 81 -8.74 16.37 7.24
CA SER A 81 -10.02 16.57 7.93
C SER A 81 -10.90 15.32 8.00
N ALA A 82 -10.58 14.28 7.23
CA ALA A 82 -11.30 13.02 7.31
C ALA A 82 -11.09 12.33 8.66
N PRO A 83 -11.93 11.34 9.02
CA PRO A 83 -11.62 10.41 10.09
C PRO A 83 -10.29 9.67 9.86
N ALA A 84 -9.69 9.16 10.92
CA ALA A 84 -8.46 8.39 10.83
C ALA A 84 -8.71 7.02 10.13
N PHE A 85 -7.95 6.75 9.08
CA PHE A 85 -7.87 5.46 8.41
C PHE A 85 -6.50 5.29 7.74
N ARG A 86 -6.08 4.04 7.54
CA ARG A 86 -4.91 3.73 6.70
C ARG A 86 -5.24 3.92 5.23
N VAL A 87 -4.25 4.10 4.36
CA VAL A 87 -4.55 4.27 2.92
C VAL A 87 -4.90 2.92 2.26
N LEU A 88 -4.06 1.90 2.44
CA LEU A 88 -4.16 0.61 1.75
C LEU A 88 -4.08 -0.57 2.72
N GLN A 89 -4.82 -1.63 2.40
CA GLN A 89 -4.71 -2.92 3.08
C GLN A 89 -4.71 -4.05 2.06
N VAL A 90 -3.81 -5.02 2.22
CA VAL A 90 -3.76 -6.24 1.40
C VAL A 90 -4.10 -7.44 2.28
N GLN A 91 -5.04 -8.27 1.83
CA GLN A 91 -5.50 -9.47 2.52
C GLN A 91 -5.16 -10.70 1.69
N GLY A 92 -4.21 -11.49 2.16
CA GLY A 92 -3.87 -12.78 1.57
C GLY A 92 -4.47 -13.96 2.33
N SER A 93 -4.26 -15.16 1.78
CA SER A 93 -4.86 -16.41 2.26
C SER A 93 -4.56 -16.73 3.74
N ALA A 94 -3.42 -16.27 4.26
CA ALA A 94 -3.05 -16.43 5.66
C ALA A 94 -3.97 -15.66 6.64
N ASN A 95 -4.64 -14.60 6.18
CA ASN A 95 -5.57 -13.81 6.99
C ASN A 95 -7.03 -14.02 6.60
N VAL A 96 -7.32 -14.25 5.32
CA VAL A 96 -8.68 -14.50 4.82
C VAL A 96 -8.66 -15.67 3.84
N PRO A 97 -9.19 -16.86 4.21
CA PRO A 97 -9.19 -18.03 3.35
C PRO A 97 -9.79 -17.77 1.97
N GLY A 98 -9.15 -18.28 0.92
CA GLY A 98 -9.60 -18.10 -0.47
C GLY A 98 -9.23 -16.75 -1.11
N THR A 99 -8.61 -15.82 -0.38
CA THR A 99 -8.09 -14.57 -0.96
C THR A 99 -6.66 -14.71 -1.47
N ASN A 100 -6.32 -13.90 -2.48
CA ASN A 100 -4.99 -13.81 -3.07
C ASN A 100 -4.62 -12.32 -3.24
N GLY A 101 -4.68 -11.56 -2.14
CA GLY A 101 -4.33 -10.15 -2.16
C GLY A 101 -2.88 -9.94 -2.57
N GLN A 102 -2.69 -9.30 -3.72
CA GLN A 102 -1.38 -8.85 -4.20
C GLN A 102 -1.52 -7.42 -4.70
N LEU A 103 -0.66 -6.53 -4.23
CA LEU A 103 -0.67 -5.13 -4.63
C LEU A 103 0.66 -4.76 -5.29
N SER A 104 0.61 -4.30 -6.53
CA SER A 104 1.76 -3.73 -7.22
C SER A 104 1.54 -2.23 -7.42
N LEU A 105 2.45 -1.40 -6.91
CA LEU A 105 2.43 0.05 -7.07
C LEU A 105 3.59 0.47 -7.97
N VAL A 106 3.29 1.14 -9.08
CA VAL A 106 4.29 1.63 -10.05
C VAL A 106 4.19 3.14 -10.18
N GLY A 107 5.16 3.87 -9.63
CA GLY A 107 5.13 5.33 -9.63
C GLY A 107 3.97 5.92 -8.80
N VAL A 108 3.68 5.37 -7.62
CA VAL A 108 2.58 5.84 -6.76
C VAL A 108 3.16 6.38 -5.44
N THR A 109 2.65 7.52 -4.98
CA THR A 109 2.90 8.04 -3.63
C THR A 109 1.71 7.73 -2.72
N VAL A 110 1.97 7.08 -1.58
CA VAL A 110 0.99 6.78 -0.52
C VAL A 110 1.27 7.68 0.67
N ARG A 111 0.33 8.57 1.02
CA ARG A 111 0.58 9.64 2.00
C ARG A 111 -0.57 9.96 2.96
N GLY A 112 -0.23 10.36 4.18
CA GLY A 112 -1.16 10.96 5.14
C GLY A 112 -2.12 9.98 5.79
N GLY A 113 -1.95 8.68 5.52
CA GLY A 113 -2.70 7.63 6.20
C GLY A 113 -2.44 7.66 7.70
N SER A 114 -3.48 7.39 8.47
CA SER A 114 -3.47 7.51 9.94
C SER A 114 -4.21 6.34 10.55
N ALA A 115 -3.47 5.39 11.13
CA ALA A 115 -4.01 4.31 11.95
C ALA A 115 -3.90 4.69 13.44
N VAL A 116 -5.03 5.06 14.05
CA VAL A 116 -5.05 5.41 15.48
C VAL A 116 -4.98 4.16 16.38
N PRO A 117 -4.47 4.25 17.62
CA PRO A 117 -4.40 3.10 18.51
C PRO A 117 -5.72 2.33 18.65
N PRO A 118 -5.68 0.99 18.65
CA PRO A 118 -4.49 0.11 18.70
C PRO A 118 -3.91 -0.29 17.33
N PHE A 119 -4.29 0.39 16.25
CA PHE A 119 -4.11 -0.13 14.90
C PHE A 119 -2.71 0.14 14.29
N PRO A 120 -2.07 -0.87 13.66
CA PRO A 120 -0.82 -0.69 12.93
C PRO A 120 -1.07 -0.28 11.46
N GLY A 121 -0.01 0.05 10.71
CA GLY A 121 -0.04 0.21 9.25
C GLY A 121 -0.75 1.47 8.79
N GLY A 122 -0.09 2.63 8.86
CA GLY A 122 -0.69 3.93 8.53
C GLY A 122 -0.83 4.13 7.02
N GLY A 123 0.24 3.87 6.26
CA GLY A 123 0.18 3.90 4.80
C GLY A 123 -0.40 2.60 4.26
N ILE A 124 0.35 1.51 4.45
CA ILE A 124 0.06 0.18 3.90
C ILE A 124 0.07 -0.85 5.04
N SER A 125 -1.00 -1.65 5.12
CA SER A 125 -1.05 -2.84 5.98
C SER A 125 -1.10 -4.10 5.12
N ASN A 126 -0.03 -4.88 5.10
CA ASN A 126 0.02 -6.17 4.41
C ASN A 126 -0.28 -7.31 5.39
N LEU A 127 -1.44 -7.94 5.23
CA LEU A 127 -1.92 -9.02 6.08
C LEU A 127 -1.94 -10.32 5.27
N GLY A 128 -0.81 -11.03 5.28
CA GLY A 128 -0.69 -12.35 4.65
C GLY A 128 -0.64 -12.33 3.12
N GLY A 129 -0.63 -11.15 2.50
CA GLY A 129 -0.58 -10.95 1.06
C GLY A 129 0.82 -10.56 0.57
N SER A 130 0.89 -10.07 -0.66
CA SER A 130 2.12 -9.52 -1.23
C SER A 130 1.96 -8.05 -1.63
N VAL A 131 3.02 -7.27 -1.38
CA VAL A 131 3.10 -5.86 -1.77
C VAL A 131 4.40 -5.64 -2.53
N SER A 132 4.33 -5.06 -3.72
CA SER A 132 5.46 -4.68 -4.55
C SER A 132 5.41 -3.19 -4.84
N LEU A 133 6.48 -2.46 -4.54
CA LEU A 133 6.63 -1.05 -4.87
C LEU A 133 7.78 -0.89 -5.87
N LEU A 134 7.47 -0.31 -7.02
CA LEU A 134 8.44 0.10 -8.02
C LEU A 134 8.34 1.62 -8.19
N THR A 135 9.47 2.32 -8.05
CA THR A 135 9.57 3.78 -8.22
C THR A 135 8.49 4.55 -7.43
N SER A 136 8.13 4.03 -6.26
CA SER A 136 7.00 4.50 -5.46
C SER A 136 7.47 5.09 -4.13
N SER A 137 6.58 5.82 -3.44
CA SER A 137 6.88 6.48 -2.17
C SER A 137 5.81 6.18 -1.13
N VAL A 138 6.22 5.91 0.10
CA VAL A 138 5.34 5.82 1.28
C VAL A 138 5.81 6.86 2.28
N THR A 139 5.03 7.92 2.49
CA THR A 139 5.50 9.08 3.25
C THR A 139 4.43 9.75 4.10
N GLY A 140 4.83 10.37 5.23
CA GLY A 140 3.93 11.17 6.05
C GLY A 140 2.76 10.38 6.62
N ASN A 141 2.92 9.07 6.83
CA ASN A 141 1.88 8.20 7.39
C ASN A 141 2.12 7.96 8.88
N THR A 142 1.04 7.76 9.65
CA THR A 142 1.08 7.58 11.10
C THR A 142 0.36 6.31 11.55
N ALA A 143 0.93 5.60 12.53
CA ALA A 143 0.31 4.39 13.10
C ALA A 143 0.75 4.12 14.55
N VAL A 144 0.24 3.03 15.15
CA VAL A 144 0.87 2.48 16.37
C VAL A 144 2.20 1.82 16.06
N ALA A 145 2.23 0.97 15.03
CA ALA A 145 3.42 0.31 14.52
C ALA A 145 3.36 0.26 12.99
N GLY A 146 4.49 0.38 12.32
CA GLY A 146 4.52 0.43 10.85
C GLY A 146 3.83 1.70 10.35
N GLY A 147 4.38 2.87 10.71
CA GLY A 147 3.82 4.16 10.31
C GLY A 147 3.63 4.22 8.80
N GLY A 148 4.68 3.87 8.05
CA GLY A 148 4.61 3.68 6.60
C GLY A 148 3.98 2.34 6.24
N ILE A 149 4.67 1.25 6.54
CA ILE A 149 4.30 -0.12 6.14
C ILE A 149 4.28 -1.03 7.37
N TYR A 150 3.18 -1.75 7.56
CA TYR A 150 3.09 -2.87 8.47
C TYR A 150 2.99 -4.17 7.68
N ASN A 151 3.87 -5.14 7.96
CA ASN A 151 3.87 -6.45 7.33
C ASN A 151 3.64 -7.56 8.36
N ASP A 152 2.62 -8.37 8.14
CA ASP A 152 2.26 -9.49 9.01
C ASP A 152 1.95 -10.73 8.17
N ASN A 153 2.76 -11.76 8.32
CA ASN A 153 2.74 -13.02 7.56
C ASN A 153 2.77 -12.83 6.03
N GLY A 154 3.16 -11.65 5.55
CA GLY A 154 3.17 -11.28 4.13
C GLY A 154 4.59 -11.08 3.59
N VAL A 155 4.66 -10.72 2.31
CA VAL A 155 5.92 -10.37 1.62
C VAL A 155 5.83 -8.95 1.08
N VAL A 156 6.85 -8.14 1.35
CA VAL A 156 6.99 -6.80 0.76
C VAL A 156 8.29 -6.71 -0.03
N SER A 157 8.22 -6.22 -1.26
CA SER A 157 9.38 -5.91 -2.09
C SER A 157 9.36 -4.44 -2.47
N LEU A 158 10.46 -3.73 -2.24
CA LEU A 158 10.62 -2.33 -2.65
C LEU A 158 11.81 -2.22 -3.58
N THR A 159 11.58 -1.69 -4.78
CA THR A 159 12.57 -1.47 -5.83
C THR A 159 12.59 0.01 -6.22
N ALA A 160 13.76 0.64 -6.16
CA ALA A 160 13.95 2.04 -6.51
C ALA A 160 12.90 2.98 -5.84
N SER A 161 12.51 2.65 -4.62
CA SER A 161 11.39 3.29 -3.91
C SER A 161 11.86 4.00 -2.64
N SER A 162 10.94 4.66 -1.94
CA SER A 162 11.25 5.34 -0.68
C SER A 162 10.18 5.13 0.40
N VAL A 163 10.62 5.00 1.65
CA VAL A 163 9.76 4.99 2.85
C VAL A 163 10.31 6.02 3.83
N THR A 164 9.72 7.22 3.86
CA THR A 164 10.31 8.38 4.54
C THR A 164 9.32 9.25 5.27
N GLY A 165 9.73 9.88 6.39
CA GLY A 165 8.89 10.81 7.12
C GLY A 165 7.63 10.19 7.71
N ASN A 166 7.63 8.88 7.98
CA ASN A 166 6.52 8.18 8.61
C ASN A 166 6.74 8.10 10.12
N SER A 167 5.65 8.02 10.89
CA SER A 167 5.69 7.99 12.36
C SER A 167 4.89 6.83 12.93
N ALA A 168 5.44 6.19 13.96
CA ALA A 168 4.77 5.22 14.79
C ALA A 168 4.83 5.67 16.26
N THR A 169 3.86 5.28 17.09
CA THR A 169 3.94 5.55 18.53
C THR A 169 4.74 4.49 19.30
N ALA A 170 4.83 3.27 18.76
CA ALA A 170 5.54 2.15 19.39
C ALA A 170 6.86 1.83 18.69
N SER A 171 6.83 1.42 17.42
CA SER A 171 8.03 0.99 16.68
C SER A 171 7.75 0.86 15.18
N GLY A 172 8.79 0.77 14.37
CA GLY A 172 8.68 0.67 12.91
C GLY A 172 8.05 1.94 12.36
N GLY A 173 8.68 3.09 12.57
CA GLY A 173 8.20 4.35 12.02
C GLY A 173 8.02 4.24 10.51
N GLY A 174 9.04 3.71 9.84
CA GLY A 174 9.00 3.38 8.42
C GLY A 174 8.30 2.05 8.17
N ILE A 175 8.98 0.95 8.53
CA ILE A 175 8.52 -0.42 8.28
C ILE A 175 8.50 -1.22 9.59
N TYR A 176 7.38 -1.86 9.88
CA TYR A 176 7.29 -2.85 10.96
C TYR A 176 7.03 -4.24 10.37
N VAL A 177 7.84 -5.22 10.75
CA VAL A 177 7.71 -6.63 10.33
C VAL A 177 7.33 -7.46 11.54
N ASN A 178 6.05 -7.87 11.62
CA ASN A 178 5.59 -8.81 12.63
C ASN A 178 6.09 -10.23 12.31
N SER A 179 5.95 -10.61 11.04
CA SER A 179 6.45 -11.87 10.48
C SER A 179 6.46 -11.76 8.94
N GLY A 180 6.96 -12.78 8.25
CA GLY A 180 7.16 -12.75 6.81
C GLY A 180 8.48 -12.07 6.42
N GLY A 181 8.53 -11.43 5.25
CA GLY A 181 9.78 -10.90 4.70
C GLY A 181 9.64 -9.55 4.02
N VAL A 182 10.68 -8.72 4.15
CA VAL A 182 10.81 -7.44 3.45
C VAL A 182 12.14 -7.42 2.72
N THR A 183 12.11 -7.12 1.42
CA THR A 183 13.29 -6.99 0.58
C THR A 183 13.40 -5.57 0.03
N LEU A 184 14.59 -4.97 0.19
CA LEU A 184 14.91 -3.64 -0.31
C LEU A 184 15.93 -3.77 -1.45
N PHE A 185 15.62 -3.24 -2.62
CA PHE A 185 16.54 -3.09 -3.73
C PHE A 185 16.57 -1.63 -4.16
N THR A 186 17.75 -1.01 -4.13
CA THR A 186 17.95 0.41 -4.46
C THR A 186 16.93 1.36 -3.81
N THR A 187 16.47 1.00 -2.61
CA THR A 187 15.38 1.67 -1.89
C THR A 187 15.91 2.41 -0.68
N THR A 188 15.36 3.58 -0.41
CA THR A 188 15.71 4.39 0.77
C THR A 188 14.64 4.27 1.85
N VAL A 189 15.03 3.91 3.07
CA VAL A 189 14.17 3.98 4.26
C VAL A 189 14.85 4.91 5.27
N SER A 190 14.33 6.11 5.46
CA SER A 190 15.02 7.14 6.25
C SER A 190 14.10 8.20 6.83
N GLY A 191 14.51 8.83 7.94
CA GLY A 191 13.79 9.95 8.54
C GLY A 191 12.41 9.54 9.06
N ASN A 192 12.25 8.30 9.52
CA ASN A 192 11.04 7.83 10.16
C ASN A 192 11.22 7.81 11.69
N THR A 193 10.12 7.85 12.45
CA THR A 193 10.12 7.94 13.92
C THR A 193 9.24 6.85 14.52
N PRO A 194 9.63 6.13 15.58
CA PRO A 194 10.88 6.28 16.34
C PRO A 194 12.10 5.69 15.63
N ASP A 195 11.89 4.81 14.65
CA ASP A 195 12.94 4.11 13.90
C ASP A 195 12.54 3.91 12.43
N ASN A 196 13.51 3.57 11.59
CA ASN A 196 13.28 3.28 10.17
C ASN A 196 12.64 1.92 9.96
N CYS A 197 13.14 0.90 10.66
CA CYS A 197 12.58 -0.44 10.64
C CYS A 197 12.58 -1.09 12.02
N ALA A 198 11.55 -1.89 12.28
CA ALA A 198 11.45 -2.73 13.47
C ALA A 198 10.88 -4.12 13.14
N PRO A 199 11.21 -5.15 13.93
CA PRO A 199 12.31 -5.18 14.90
C PRO A 199 13.68 -5.05 14.20
N SER A 200 14.72 -4.66 14.95
CA SER A 200 16.07 -4.51 14.39
C SER A 200 16.53 -5.79 13.68
N GLY A 201 17.06 -5.65 12.46
CA GLY A 201 17.51 -6.78 11.65
C GLY A 201 16.41 -7.54 10.90
N SER A 202 15.12 -7.17 11.04
CA SER A 202 14.02 -7.78 10.29
C SER A 202 14.05 -7.46 8.79
N THR A 203 14.66 -6.32 8.44
CA THR A 203 14.76 -5.81 7.07
C THR A 203 16.21 -5.51 6.74
N ILE A 204 16.83 -6.35 5.90
CA ILE A 204 18.24 -6.18 5.52
C ILE A 204 18.39 -4.89 4.70
N GLY A 205 19.40 -4.09 5.05
CA GLY A 205 19.66 -2.81 4.37
C GLY A 205 18.79 -1.65 4.88
N CYS A 206 17.98 -1.86 5.92
CA CYS A 206 17.31 -0.78 6.62
C CYS A 206 18.14 -0.37 7.85
N THR A 207 18.54 0.91 7.90
CA THR A 207 19.37 1.49 8.96
C THR A 207 18.67 2.68 9.58
#